data_AF-K9WSG7-F1
#
_entry.id   AF-K9WSG7-F1
#
_cell.length_a   1.000
_cell.length_b   1.000
_cell.length_c   1.000
_cell.angle_alpha   90.00
_cell.angle_beta   90.00
_cell.angle_gamma   90.00
#
_symmetry.space_group_name_H-M   'P 1'
#
loop_
_entity.id
_entity.type
_entity.pdbx_description
1 polymer ?
#
loop_
_entity_poly.entity_id
_entity_poly.type
_entity_poly.pdbx_seq_one_letter_code
_entity_poly.pdbx_strand_id
1 'polypeptide(L)'
;MARLWTPIANAFEAYRRRTIVEPNAYYEHIWRLIHIHESIIVTLASAAATRLFYYWTEKPGTIEDEDSWKPQIQRLITGITSDDPSDPSKNDLRGCLKSGSVNEWINLLNVTTKVKLNIEEQDPFLSKLKEYLETIPKKQQDSQLAFLDNWSRIAPIPLNHKERGLSRIKRFQAINELRNKLAHVPISGRIIPQLNKNLLQELLLLLTEDDSCLDNKTIEDSKTIQAIAKKWHIPLCGKIVNHCAYVEGSDFGASSKDGSILRDVFWKWQQNNSSSQPLQWKASPFIHFDDELKVSLLFRLPNLTYELDALDGEYHRFAAEFEPVQKYNVSVDSIQPWLPSPITDKPPISGLESEPELGEQIRTQAENAFKAYDFENAVKLYETIANQYQSKYTDVAKSRHGAALWRVANDDKSNLTREERQSKLREAIKLLDEATRHHDISYKAESFYQKSKALWHLSKIDEDNNKSQDEQDAIDAIKTALNLSLEQKYSNWYEWLLDKIEPLEKIEPSDVVE
;
A
#
# COMPACT_ATOMS: atom_id res chain seq x y z
N MET A 1 23.68 -20.23 -5.87
CA MET A 1 22.96 -19.79 -7.07
C MET A 1 21.67 -19.16 -6.57
N ALA A 2 21.43 -17.88 -6.85
CA ALA A 2 20.33 -17.12 -6.24
C ALA A 2 18.97 -17.64 -6.73
N ARG A 3 18.04 -17.91 -5.80
CA ARG A 3 16.69 -18.39 -6.15
C ARG A 3 15.68 -17.24 -6.26
N LEU A 4 14.48 -17.54 -6.80
CA LEU A 4 13.36 -16.60 -6.85
C LEU A 4 13.09 -15.99 -5.48
N TRP A 5 12.66 -14.73 -5.44
CA TRP A 5 12.12 -14.15 -4.21
C TRP A 5 10.98 -15.02 -3.67
N THR A 6 10.94 -15.21 -2.35
CA THR A 6 10.01 -16.13 -1.69
C THR A 6 8.54 -15.92 -2.04
N PRO A 7 7.99 -14.69 -2.15
CA PRO A 7 6.60 -14.49 -2.59
C PRO A 7 6.30 -15.10 -3.96
N ILE A 8 7.24 -14.96 -4.91
CA ILE A 8 7.12 -15.49 -6.27
C ILE A 8 7.21 -17.02 -6.24
N ALA A 9 8.21 -17.57 -5.53
CA ALA A 9 8.35 -19.02 -5.37
C ALA A 9 7.11 -19.66 -4.75
N ASN A 10 6.55 -19.05 -3.70
CA ASN A 10 5.35 -19.51 -3.03
C ASN A 10 4.12 -19.54 -3.95
N ALA A 11 3.92 -18.49 -4.77
CA ALA A 11 2.83 -18.45 -5.75
C ALA A 11 2.95 -19.61 -6.76
N PHE A 12 4.17 -19.91 -7.19
CA PHE A 12 4.45 -21.04 -8.07
C PHE A 12 4.15 -22.39 -7.45
N GLU A 13 4.58 -22.61 -6.21
CA GLU A 13 4.35 -23.85 -5.52
C GLU A 13 2.86 -24.11 -5.28
N ALA A 14 2.11 -23.06 -4.93
CA ALA A 14 0.66 -23.13 -4.79
C ALA A 14 -0.01 -23.52 -6.12
N TYR A 15 0.36 -22.88 -7.23
CA TYR A 15 -0.13 -23.26 -8.57
C TYR A 15 0.16 -24.73 -8.89
N ARG A 16 1.41 -25.16 -8.69
CA ARG A 16 1.83 -26.54 -8.98
C ARG A 16 1.05 -27.56 -8.17
N ARG A 17 0.91 -27.36 -6.86
CA ARG A 17 0.14 -28.26 -5.98
C ARG A 17 -1.29 -28.39 -6.46
N ARG A 18 -1.94 -27.27 -6.80
CA ARG A 18 -3.33 -27.25 -7.28
C ARG A 18 -3.52 -27.99 -8.60
N THR A 19 -2.60 -27.81 -9.56
CA THR A 19 -2.65 -28.58 -10.83
C THR A 19 -2.52 -30.09 -10.66
N ILE A 20 -1.91 -30.55 -9.56
CA ILE A 20 -1.79 -31.97 -9.24
C ILE A 20 -3.06 -32.48 -8.54
N VAL A 21 -3.59 -31.71 -7.58
CA VAL A 21 -4.77 -32.11 -6.78
C VAL A 21 -6.05 -32.04 -7.61
N GLU A 22 -6.23 -31.00 -8.42
CA GLU A 22 -7.44 -30.77 -9.23
C GLU A 22 -7.11 -30.46 -10.71
N PRO A 23 -6.67 -31.45 -11.52
CA PRO A 23 -6.15 -31.20 -12.87
C PRO A 23 -7.10 -30.48 -13.83
N ASN A 24 -8.41 -30.61 -13.62
CA ASN A 24 -9.45 -30.04 -14.49
C ASN A 24 -10.01 -28.70 -13.98
N ALA A 25 -9.53 -28.18 -12.85
CA ALA A 25 -9.97 -26.89 -12.28
C ALA A 25 -9.34 -25.69 -13.00
N TYR A 26 -9.42 -25.65 -14.33
CA TYR A 26 -8.72 -24.65 -15.17
C TYR A 26 -9.06 -23.20 -14.82
N TYR A 27 -10.27 -22.93 -14.34
CA TYR A 27 -10.63 -21.58 -13.90
C TYR A 27 -9.85 -21.16 -12.65
N GLU A 28 -9.74 -22.03 -11.64
CA GLU A 28 -8.88 -21.76 -10.47
C GLU A 28 -7.42 -21.63 -10.91
N HIS A 29 -6.96 -22.51 -11.81
CA HIS A 29 -5.59 -22.45 -12.33
C HIS A 29 -5.27 -21.11 -13.01
N ILE A 30 -6.22 -20.51 -13.73
CA ILE A 30 -6.04 -19.15 -14.30
C ILE A 30 -5.84 -18.11 -13.19
N TRP A 31 -6.62 -18.16 -12.12
CA TRP A 31 -6.45 -17.24 -10.98
C TRP A 31 -5.12 -17.46 -10.25
N ARG A 32 -4.65 -18.70 -10.12
CA ARG A 32 -3.31 -19.00 -9.58
C ARG A 32 -2.18 -18.48 -10.47
N LEU A 33 -2.36 -18.52 -11.80
CA LEU A 33 -1.45 -17.88 -12.75
C LEU A 33 -1.45 -16.35 -12.60
N ILE A 34 -2.62 -15.74 -12.40
CA ILE A 34 -2.74 -14.32 -12.07
C ILE A 34 -2.03 -13.98 -10.76
N HIS A 35 -2.13 -14.83 -9.73
CA HIS A 35 -1.41 -14.60 -8.47
C HIS A 35 0.12 -14.65 -8.64
N ILE A 36 0.63 -15.55 -9.48
CA ILE A 36 2.05 -15.53 -9.88
C ILE A 36 2.40 -14.17 -10.50
N HIS A 37 1.60 -13.71 -11.46
CA HIS A 37 1.78 -12.42 -12.11
C HIS A 37 1.83 -11.24 -11.13
N GLU A 38 0.84 -11.16 -10.23
CA GLU A 38 0.73 -10.13 -9.20
C GLU A 38 1.94 -10.18 -8.24
N SER A 39 2.36 -11.37 -7.83
CA SER A 39 3.53 -11.55 -6.95
C SER A 39 4.83 -11.03 -7.58
N ILE A 40 5.01 -11.19 -8.90
CA ILE A 40 6.18 -10.68 -9.64
C ILE A 40 6.16 -9.15 -9.61
N ILE A 41 5.03 -8.54 -9.99
CA ILE A 41 4.90 -7.08 -10.08
C ILE A 41 5.16 -6.44 -8.72
N VAL A 42 4.44 -6.88 -7.68
CA VAL A 42 4.50 -6.22 -6.37
C VAL A 42 5.87 -6.42 -5.73
N THR A 43 6.48 -7.60 -5.87
CA THR A 43 7.85 -7.86 -5.37
C THR A 43 8.86 -6.93 -6.05
N LEU A 44 8.84 -6.84 -7.38
CA LEU A 44 9.81 -6.01 -8.12
C LEU A 44 9.58 -4.52 -7.87
N ALA A 45 8.33 -4.07 -7.86
CA ALA A 45 7.98 -2.66 -7.66
C ALA A 45 8.33 -2.20 -6.23
N SER A 46 8.02 -3.01 -5.22
CA SER A 46 8.38 -2.70 -3.83
C SER A 46 9.90 -2.70 -3.62
N ALA A 47 10.61 -3.68 -4.17
CA ALA A 47 12.07 -3.75 -4.10
C ALA A 47 12.74 -2.53 -4.78
N ALA A 48 12.24 -2.11 -5.95
CA ALA A 48 12.72 -0.92 -6.65
C ALA A 48 12.41 0.37 -5.89
N ALA A 49 11.18 0.50 -5.37
CA ALA A 49 10.77 1.67 -4.59
C ALA A 49 11.63 1.83 -3.34
N THR A 50 11.83 0.77 -2.55
CA THR A 50 12.68 0.85 -1.34
C THR A 50 14.15 1.04 -1.68
N ARG A 51 14.61 0.60 -2.87
CA ARG A 51 15.97 0.87 -3.35
C ARG A 51 16.17 2.35 -3.69
N LEU A 52 15.21 3.00 -4.34
CA LEU A 52 15.24 4.45 -4.58
C LEU A 52 15.14 5.23 -3.27
N PHE A 53 14.28 4.77 -2.36
CA PHE A 53 14.17 5.37 -1.03
C PHE A 53 15.48 5.33 -0.24
N TYR A 54 16.22 4.22 -0.31
CA TYR A 54 17.57 4.13 0.26
C TYR A 54 18.51 5.22 -0.27
N TYR A 55 18.42 5.58 -1.56
CA TYR A 55 19.19 6.69 -2.09
C TYR A 55 18.73 8.05 -1.56
N TRP A 56 17.43 8.29 -1.41
CA TRP A 56 16.93 9.54 -0.82
C TRP A 56 17.36 9.74 0.64
N THR A 57 17.41 8.67 1.43
CA THR A 57 17.72 8.78 2.86
C THR A 57 19.21 8.67 3.16
N GLU A 58 19.89 7.68 2.59
CA GLU A 58 21.29 7.38 2.94
C GLU A 58 22.29 8.09 2.02
N LYS A 59 21.86 8.55 0.85
CA LYS A 59 22.73 9.16 -0.19
C LYS A 59 22.05 10.34 -0.90
N PRO A 60 21.58 11.37 -0.16
CA PRO A 60 20.83 12.49 -0.75
C PRO A 60 21.61 13.19 -1.88
N GLY A 61 20.90 13.63 -2.92
CA GLY A 61 21.52 14.25 -4.11
C GLY A 61 22.03 13.27 -5.17
N THR A 62 21.91 11.95 -4.92
CA THR A 62 22.26 10.91 -5.90
C THR A 62 21.24 10.80 -7.03
N ILE A 63 20.01 11.25 -6.84
CA ILE A 63 18.96 11.14 -7.86
C ILE A 63 18.88 12.43 -8.68
N GLU A 64 18.90 12.31 -10.01
CA GLU A 64 18.63 13.43 -10.92
C GLU A 64 17.20 13.92 -10.72
N ASP A 65 16.97 15.23 -10.65
CA ASP A 65 15.64 15.84 -10.46
C ASP A 65 14.88 15.26 -9.25
N GLU A 66 15.58 15.04 -8.13
CA GLU A 66 15.02 14.42 -6.91
C GLU A 66 13.72 15.11 -6.44
N ASP A 67 13.68 16.45 -6.48
CA ASP A 67 12.52 17.27 -6.10
C ASP A 67 11.28 17.00 -6.97
N SER A 68 11.46 16.49 -8.19
CA SER A 68 10.36 16.09 -9.07
C SER A 68 9.97 14.62 -8.85
N TRP A 69 10.95 13.71 -8.79
CA TRP A 69 10.67 12.28 -8.73
C TRP A 69 10.16 11.80 -7.37
N LYS A 70 10.67 12.36 -6.27
CA LYS A 70 10.31 11.92 -4.93
C LYS A 70 8.82 12.13 -4.64
N PRO A 71 8.22 13.33 -4.85
CA PRO A 71 6.77 13.51 -4.68
C PRO A 71 5.93 12.63 -5.62
N GLN A 72 6.40 12.41 -6.86
CA GLN A 72 5.69 11.56 -7.82
C GLN A 72 5.62 10.11 -7.37
N ILE A 73 6.73 9.54 -6.90
CA ILE A 73 6.78 8.16 -6.41
C ILE A 73 6.00 8.01 -5.09
N GLN A 74 6.14 8.96 -4.17
CA GLN A 74 5.35 9.02 -2.95
C GLN A 74 3.85 9.00 -3.26
N ARG A 75 3.40 9.80 -4.23
CA ARG A 75 2.01 9.83 -4.72
C ARG A 75 1.57 8.52 -5.36
N LEU A 76 2.41 7.86 -6.16
CA LEU A 76 2.08 6.56 -6.76
C LEU A 76 1.96 5.46 -5.71
N ILE A 77 2.80 5.48 -4.68
CA ILE A 77 2.75 4.50 -3.60
C ILE A 77 1.52 4.73 -2.72
N THR A 78 1.31 5.96 -2.25
CA THR A 78 0.32 6.26 -1.22
C THR A 78 -1.04 6.67 -1.77
N GLY A 79 -1.10 7.28 -2.96
CA GLY A 79 -2.31 7.90 -3.50
C GLY A 79 -2.69 9.19 -2.78
N ILE A 80 -1.77 9.75 -2.00
CA ILE A 80 -1.95 11.00 -1.26
C ILE A 80 -1.26 12.12 -2.03
N THR A 81 -1.94 13.26 -2.15
CA THR A 81 -1.40 14.49 -2.70
C THR A 81 -1.05 15.47 -1.58
N SER A 82 -0.07 16.33 -1.85
CA SER A 82 0.24 17.50 -1.02
C SER A 82 -0.85 18.58 -1.10
N ASP A 83 -1.73 18.50 -2.09
CA ASP A 83 -2.84 19.44 -2.30
C ASP A 83 -4.04 19.09 -1.42
N ASP A 84 -4.72 20.13 -0.92
CA ASP A 84 -5.77 20.16 0.10
C ASP A 84 -6.53 18.81 0.34
N PRO A 85 -6.24 18.07 1.43
CA PRO A 85 -6.94 16.82 1.76
C PRO A 85 -8.43 17.01 2.06
N SER A 86 -8.89 18.26 2.22
CA SER A 86 -10.29 18.63 2.44
C SER A 86 -11.07 19.00 1.18
N ASP A 87 -10.44 18.93 0.00
CA ASP A 87 -11.13 19.01 -1.29
C ASP A 87 -11.47 17.59 -1.80
N PRO A 88 -12.70 17.08 -1.54
CA PRO A 88 -13.11 15.74 -1.97
C PRO A 88 -13.10 15.58 -3.50
N SER A 89 -13.07 16.66 -4.29
CA SER A 89 -13.04 16.61 -5.75
C SER A 89 -11.67 16.23 -6.33
N LYS A 90 -10.60 16.26 -5.52
CA LYS A 90 -9.21 15.98 -5.95
C LYS A 90 -8.62 14.69 -5.37
N ASN A 91 -9.37 13.99 -4.50
CA ASN A 91 -8.95 12.80 -3.77
C ASN A 91 -9.02 11.48 -4.57
N ASP A 92 -9.24 11.55 -5.88
CA ASP A 92 -9.55 10.41 -6.76
C ASP A 92 -8.31 9.65 -7.27
N LEU A 93 -7.13 9.94 -6.71
CA LEU A 93 -5.90 9.24 -7.06
C LEU A 93 -5.84 7.88 -6.38
N ARG A 94 -5.78 6.84 -7.21
CA ARG A 94 -5.60 5.45 -6.82
C ARG A 94 -4.10 5.24 -6.63
N GLY A 95 -3.59 5.34 -5.39
CA GLY A 95 -2.25 4.88 -5.07
C GLY A 95 -2.16 3.36 -4.98
N CYS A 96 -0.96 2.81 -5.02
CA CYS A 96 -0.69 1.38 -4.82
C CYS A 96 -1.33 0.88 -3.52
N LEU A 97 -0.99 1.53 -2.39
CA LEU A 97 -1.42 1.13 -1.06
C LEU A 97 -2.87 1.55 -0.75
N LYS A 98 -3.36 2.66 -1.31
CA LYS A 98 -4.75 3.09 -1.06
C LYS A 98 -5.77 2.20 -1.77
N SER A 99 -5.47 1.79 -3.01
CA SER A 99 -6.41 1.02 -3.85
C SER A 99 -6.17 -0.49 -3.84
N GLY A 100 -4.94 -0.94 -3.55
CA GLY A 100 -4.51 -2.32 -3.78
C GLY A 100 -4.43 -2.70 -5.27
N SER A 101 -4.52 -1.72 -6.18
CA SER A 101 -4.60 -1.98 -7.62
C SER A 101 -3.25 -2.36 -8.21
N VAL A 102 -3.18 -3.54 -8.82
CA VAL A 102 -2.02 -4.05 -9.56
C VAL A 102 -1.60 -3.10 -10.69
N ASN A 103 -2.55 -2.35 -11.27
CA ASN A 103 -2.25 -1.33 -12.28
C ASN A 103 -1.30 -0.26 -11.75
N GLU A 104 -1.49 0.17 -10.51
CA GLU A 104 -0.67 1.22 -9.89
C GLU A 104 0.72 0.70 -9.54
N TRP A 105 0.82 -0.58 -9.17
CA TRP A 105 2.12 -1.24 -9.01
C TRP A 105 2.88 -1.37 -10.34
N ILE A 106 2.19 -1.63 -11.45
CA ILE A 106 2.80 -1.61 -12.79
C ILE A 106 3.25 -0.18 -13.16
N ASN A 107 2.44 0.84 -12.86
CA ASN A 107 2.79 2.24 -13.09
C ASN A 107 4.03 2.64 -12.29
N LEU A 108 4.07 2.27 -11.00
CA LEU A 108 5.22 2.48 -10.12
C LEU A 108 6.47 1.83 -10.72
N LEU A 109 6.38 0.57 -11.14
CA LEU A 109 7.50 -0.16 -11.75
C LEU A 109 8.02 0.53 -13.04
N ASN A 110 7.13 1.03 -13.89
CA ASN A 110 7.49 1.77 -15.10
C ASN A 110 8.10 3.15 -14.82
N VAL A 111 7.70 3.79 -13.72
CA VAL A 111 8.24 5.10 -13.31
C VAL A 111 9.62 4.93 -12.68
N THR A 112 9.79 3.97 -11.77
CA THR A 112 11.08 3.76 -11.09
C THR A 112 12.22 3.42 -12.06
N THR A 113 11.94 2.76 -13.19
CA THR A 113 12.96 2.50 -14.24
C THR A 113 13.39 3.73 -15.04
N LYS A 114 12.67 4.84 -14.93
CA LYS A 114 12.99 6.10 -15.63
C LYS A 114 13.83 7.05 -14.79
N VAL A 115 13.87 6.82 -13.48
CA VAL A 115 14.69 7.61 -12.55
C VAL A 115 16.18 7.38 -12.88
N LYS A 116 16.93 8.46 -12.99
CA LYS A 116 18.37 8.44 -13.26
C LYS A 116 19.15 8.79 -12.00
N LEU A 117 20.33 8.20 -11.88
CA LEU A 117 21.24 8.43 -10.77
C LEU A 117 22.47 9.22 -11.23
N ASN A 118 22.81 10.29 -10.50
CA ASN A 118 24.01 11.12 -10.59
C ASN A 118 25.25 10.42 -10.03
N ILE A 119 25.53 9.19 -10.46
CA ILE A 119 26.70 8.41 -10.05
C ILE A 119 27.43 7.86 -11.27
N GLU A 120 28.75 7.76 -11.17
CA GLU A 120 29.63 7.29 -12.25
C GLU A 120 29.26 5.88 -12.74
N GLU A 121 28.81 5.01 -11.82
CA GLU A 121 28.26 3.69 -12.12
C GLU A 121 26.80 3.60 -11.69
N GLN A 122 25.89 3.28 -12.62
CA GLN A 122 24.46 3.10 -12.34
C GLN A 122 24.22 1.99 -11.29
N ASP A 123 23.14 2.11 -10.50
CA ASP A 123 22.79 1.07 -9.53
C ASP A 123 22.58 -0.28 -10.25
N PRO A 124 23.29 -1.35 -9.84
CA PRO A 124 23.25 -2.62 -10.57
C PRO A 124 21.89 -3.31 -10.57
N PHE A 125 21.12 -3.18 -9.47
CA PHE A 125 19.81 -3.79 -9.35
C PHE A 125 18.79 -3.05 -10.23
N LEU A 126 18.72 -1.72 -10.13
CA LEU A 126 17.82 -0.90 -10.93
C LEU A 126 18.13 -1.00 -12.43
N SER A 127 19.42 -1.06 -12.80
CA SER A 127 19.85 -1.25 -14.19
C SER A 127 19.38 -2.59 -14.75
N LYS A 128 19.56 -3.68 -14.00
CA LYS A 128 19.10 -5.01 -14.39
C LYS A 128 17.58 -5.10 -14.47
N LEU A 129 16.88 -4.42 -13.56
CA LEU A 129 15.43 -4.36 -13.57
C LEU A 129 14.91 -3.64 -14.82
N LYS A 130 15.51 -2.49 -15.16
CA LYS A 130 15.19 -1.76 -16.39
C LYS A 130 15.41 -2.61 -17.63
N GLU A 131 16.58 -3.24 -17.74
CA GLU A 131 16.91 -4.15 -18.85
C GLU A 131 15.84 -5.25 -18.98
N TYR A 132 15.49 -5.91 -17.88
CA TYR A 132 14.48 -6.97 -17.88
C TYR A 132 13.11 -6.49 -18.39
N LEU A 133 12.66 -5.31 -17.94
CA LEU A 133 11.33 -4.76 -18.25
C LEU A 133 11.21 -4.24 -19.69
N GLU A 134 12.27 -3.62 -20.20
CA GLU A 134 12.33 -3.07 -21.56
C GLU A 134 12.61 -4.14 -22.62
N THR A 135 13.23 -5.26 -22.22
CA THR A 135 13.53 -6.36 -23.14
C THR A 135 12.27 -6.96 -23.75
N ILE A 136 12.31 -7.14 -25.07
CA ILE A 136 11.36 -7.95 -25.84
C ILE A 136 11.92 -9.39 -25.85
N PRO A 137 11.16 -10.40 -25.37
CA PRO A 137 11.62 -11.79 -25.42
C PRO A 137 11.99 -12.19 -26.86
N LYS A 138 13.14 -12.83 -27.05
CA LYS A 138 13.77 -13.02 -28.38
C LYS A 138 12.86 -13.81 -29.34
N LYS A 139 12.15 -14.83 -28.85
CA LYS A 139 11.19 -15.60 -29.68
C LYS A 139 9.89 -14.87 -29.96
N GLN A 140 9.72 -13.67 -29.42
CA GLN A 140 8.47 -12.92 -29.44
C GLN A 140 8.57 -11.57 -30.16
N GLN A 141 9.71 -11.25 -30.76
CA GLN A 141 9.90 -10.00 -31.51
C GLN A 141 8.84 -9.83 -32.62
N ASP A 142 8.45 -10.93 -33.26
CA ASP A 142 7.44 -10.94 -34.34
C ASP A 142 6.10 -11.57 -33.94
N SER A 143 5.92 -11.90 -32.66
CA SER A 143 4.74 -12.62 -32.17
C SER A 143 3.80 -11.72 -31.37
N GLN A 144 2.51 -12.02 -31.43
CA GLN A 144 1.49 -11.44 -30.55
C GLN A 144 1.42 -12.20 -29.22
N LEU A 145 0.70 -11.66 -28.24
CA LEU A 145 0.40 -12.33 -26.97
C LEU A 145 -0.27 -13.69 -27.23
N ALA A 146 0.20 -14.76 -26.59
CA ALA A 146 -0.31 -16.11 -26.80
C ALA A 146 -1.80 -16.24 -26.45
N PHE A 147 -2.30 -15.46 -25.48
CA PHE A 147 -3.72 -15.47 -25.08
C PHE A 147 -4.61 -14.50 -25.86
N LEU A 148 -4.09 -13.80 -26.87
CA LEU A 148 -4.84 -12.75 -27.59
C LEU A 148 -6.12 -13.29 -28.23
N ASP A 149 -6.04 -14.44 -28.88
CA ASP A 149 -7.20 -15.09 -29.52
C ASP A 149 -8.27 -15.46 -28.50
N ASN A 150 -7.86 -15.97 -27.32
CA ASN A 150 -8.79 -16.29 -26.24
C ASN A 150 -9.43 -15.03 -25.66
N TRP A 151 -8.64 -13.98 -25.44
CA TRP A 151 -9.13 -12.68 -24.96
C TRP A 151 -10.16 -12.09 -25.92
N SER A 152 -9.92 -12.14 -27.24
CA SER A 152 -10.84 -11.59 -28.25
C SER A 152 -12.25 -12.19 -28.18
N ARG A 153 -12.36 -13.43 -27.68
CA ARG A 153 -13.63 -14.16 -27.51
C ARG A 153 -14.31 -13.86 -26.17
N ILE A 154 -13.64 -13.17 -25.26
CA ILE A 154 -14.13 -12.76 -23.94
C ILE A 154 -14.54 -11.29 -23.96
N ALA A 155 -13.68 -10.42 -24.50
CA ALA A 155 -13.89 -8.97 -24.51
C ALA A 155 -13.14 -8.29 -25.66
N PRO A 156 -13.55 -7.07 -26.06
CA PRO A 156 -12.78 -6.25 -26.99
C PRO A 156 -11.36 -6.00 -26.49
N ILE A 157 -10.37 -6.14 -27.38
CA ILE A 157 -8.96 -5.94 -27.07
C ILE A 157 -8.53 -4.53 -27.48
N PRO A 158 -7.92 -3.75 -26.57
CA PRO A 158 -7.31 -2.46 -26.88
C PRO A 158 -6.24 -2.55 -27.98
N LEU A 159 -6.09 -1.49 -28.78
CA LEU A 159 -5.23 -1.50 -29.97
C LEU A 159 -3.73 -1.71 -29.63
N ASN A 160 -3.27 -1.14 -28.51
CA ASN A 160 -1.90 -1.26 -28.01
C ASN A 160 -1.47 -2.70 -27.71
N HIS A 161 -2.41 -3.61 -27.42
CA HIS A 161 -2.11 -5.02 -27.11
C HIS A 161 -2.13 -5.93 -28.34
N LYS A 162 -2.51 -5.41 -29.51
CA LYS A 162 -2.47 -6.14 -30.78
C LYS A 162 -1.12 -6.03 -31.49
N GLU A 163 -0.24 -5.16 -31.00
CA GLU A 163 1.13 -5.00 -31.50
C GLU A 163 1.94 -6.30 -31.33
N ARG A 164 2.90 -6.52 -32.23
CA ARG A 164 3.91 -7.59 -32.10
C ARG A 164 5.09 -7.07 -31.29
N GLY A 165 5.85 -7.97 -30.65
CA GLY A 165 7.09 -7.57 -29.98
C GLY A 165 6.86 -6.71 -28.74
N LEU A 166 5.86 -7.04 -27.93
CA LEU A 166 5.62 -6.32 -26.68
C LEU A 166 6.74 -6.56 -25.67
N SER A 167 7.23 -5.49 -25.06
CA SER A 167 8.14 -5.53 -23.89
C SER A 167 7.45 -6.15 -22.68
N ARG A 168 8.22 -6.61 -21.69
CA ARG A 168 7.66 -7.27 -20.50
C ARG A 168 6.71 -6.37 -19.72
N ILE A 169 6.99 -5.06 -19.60
CA ILE A 169 6.08 -4.13 -18.94
C ILE A 169 4.73 -4.00 -19.66
N LYS A 170 4.72 -3.96 -21.00
CA LYS A 170 3.47 -3.97 -21.78
C LYS A 170 2.71 -5.29 -21.65
N ARG A 171 3.42 -6.41 -21.57
CA ARG A 171 2.81 -7.73 -21.30
C ARG A 171 2.18 -7.79 -19.91
N PHE A 172 2.80 -7.18 -18.90
CA PHE A 172 2.18 -7.06 -17.58
C PHE A 172 0.87 -6.28 -17.62
N GLN A 173 0.82 -5.17 -18.35
CA GLN A 173 -0.41 -4.40 -18.55
C GLN A 173 -1.51 -5.24 -19.21
N ALA A 174 -1.16 -5.99 -20.27
CA ALA A 174 -2.10 -6.85 -20.97
C ALA A 174 -2.69 -7.96 -20.07
N ILE A 175 -1.87 -8.62 -19.24
CA ILE A 175 -2.34 -9.64 -18.30
C ILE A 175 -3.26 -9.03 -17.24
N ASN A 176 -2.90 -7.87 -16.68
CA ASN A 176 -3.72 -7.17 -15.69
C ASN A 176 -5.07 -6.72 -16.28
N GLU A 177 -5.08 -6.24 -17.52
CA GLU A 177 -6.34 -5.91 -18.21
C GLU A 177 -7.22 -7.13 -18.45
N LEU A 178 -6.63 -8.24 -18.92
CA LEU A 178 -7.34 -9.51 -19.04
C LEU A 178 -7.92 -9.93 -17.69
N ARG A 179 -7.12 -9.92 -16.61
CA ARG A 179 -7.56 -10.21 -15.23
C ARG A 179 -8.79 -9.41 -14.84
N ASN A 180 -8.80 -8.10 -15.10
CA ASN A 180 -9.96 -7.25 -14.81
C ASN A 180 -11.20 -7.64 -15.63
N LYS A 181 -11.04 -8.09 -16.88
CA LYS A 181 -12.18 -8.63 -17.66
C LYS A 181 -12.68 -9.96 -17.11
N LEU A 182 -11.78 -10.86 -16.72
CA LEU A 182 -12.14 -12.17 -16.15
C LEU A 182 -12.95 -12.03 -14.85
N ALA A 183 -12.70 -10.97 -14.06
CA ALA A 183 -13.45 -10.69 -12.82
C ALA A 183 -14.92 -10.27 -13.05
N HIS A 184 -15.26 -9.78 -14.25
CA HIS A 184 -16.55 -9.12 -14.51
C HIS A 184 -17.35 -9.73 -15.66
N VAL A 185 -16.78 -10.67 -16.41
CA VAL A 185 -17.40 -11.25 -17.61
C VAL A 185 -17.56 -12.76 -17.47
N PRO A 186 -18.75 -13.34 -17.71
CA PRO A 186 -18.92 -14.79 -17.79
C PRO A 186 -18.10 -15.40 -18.93
N ILE A 187 -17.36 -16.47 -18.65
CA ILE A 187 -16.46 -17.10 -19.62
C ILE A 187 -17.01 -18.46 -20.04
N SER A 188 -17.05 -18.71 -21.35
CA SER A 188 -17.41 -20.03 -21.87
C SER A 188 -16.40 -21.09 -21.43
N GLY A 189 -16.88 -22.20 -20.87
CA GLY A 189 -16.04 -23.36 -20.49
C GLY A 189 -15.19 -23.93 -21.63
N ARG A 190 -15.56 -23.67 -22.90
CA ARG A 190 -14.75 -24.06 -24.08
C ARG A 190 -13.45 -23.25 -24.23
N ILE A 191 -13.42 -22.04 -23.69
CA ILE A 191 -12.27 -21.12 -23.80
C ILE A 191 -11.28 -21.35 -22.65
N ILE A 192 -11.78 -21.73 -21.46
CA ILE A 192 -11.01 -21.79 -20.21
C ILE A 192 -9.74 -22.67 -20.32
N PRO A 193 -9.78 -23.91 -20.85
CA PRO A 193 -8.57 -24.74 -20.94
C PRO A 193 -7.49 -24.13 -21.84
N GLN A 194 -7.89 -23.58 -22.99
CA GLN A 194 -6.96 -22.96 -23.93
C GLN A 194 -6.40 -21.65 -23.37
N LEU A 195 -7.23 -20.85 -22.69
CA LEU A 195 -6.79 -19.64 -22.01
C LEU A 195 -5.78 -19.96 -20.92
N ASN A 196 -6.01 -21.00 -20.12
CA ASN A 196 -5.07 -21.45 -19.10
C ASN A 196 -3.70 -21.80 -19.71
N LYS A 197 -3.68 -22.60 -20.78
CA LYS A 197 -2.43 -22.98 -21.49
C LYS A 197 -1.69 -21.76 -22.04
N ASN A 198 -2.42 -20.85 -22.68
CA ASN A 198 -1.81 -19.68 -23.32
C ASN A 198 -1.36 -18.63 -22.29
N LEU A 199 -2.07 -18.47 -21.17
CA LEU A 199 -1.64 -17.61 -20.07
C LEU A 199 -0.43 -18.18 -19.34
N LEU A 200 -0.38 -19.51 -19.14
CA LEU A 200 0.80 -20.19 -18.60
C LEU A 200 2.00 -19.86 -19.47
N GLN A 201 1.92 -20.07 -20.79
CA GLN A 201 3.00 -19.74 -21.73
C GLN A 201 3.48 -18.28 -21.61
N GLU A 202 2.57 -17.32 -21.49
CA GLU A 202 2.94 -15.91 -21.32
C GLU A 202 3.65 -15.62 -20.01
N LEU A 203 3.16 -16.19 -18.90
CA LEU A 203 3.88 -16.12 -17.63
C LEU A 203 5.22 -16.81 -17.72
N LEU A 204 5.31 -17.85 -18.53
CA LEU A 204 6.54 -18.57 -18.68
C LEU A 204 7.64 -17.71 -19.33
N LEU A 205 7.27 -16.96 -20.37
CA LEU A 205 8.14 -15.98 -21.04
C LEU A 205 8.58 -14.85 -20.11
N LEU A 206 7.73 -14.48 -19.14
CA LEU A 206 8.06 -13.44 -18.17
C LEU A 206 9.11 -13.89 -17.16
N LEU A 207 9.36 -15.19 -17.02
CA LEU A 207 10.20 -15.76 -15.95
C LEU A 207 11.48 -16.43 -16.44
N THR A 208 11.76 -16.37 -17.73
CA THR A 208 13.00 -16.87 -18.33
C THR A 208 13.66 -15.77 -19.17
N GLU A 209 14.99 -15.79 -19.19
CA GLU A 209 15.79 -15.10 -20.21
C GLU A 209 16.01 -15.99 -21.44
N ASP A 210 15.95 -17.31 -21.26
CA ASP A 210 16.15 -18.30 -22.30
C ASP A 210 14.80 -18.87 -22.78
N ASP A 211 14.28 -18.27 -23.84
CA ASP A 211 13.04 -18.71 -24.49
C ASP A 211 13.26 -20.01 -25.31
N SER A 212 14.49 -20.53 -25.42
CA SER A 212 14.80 -21.72 -26.23
C SER A 212 13.97 -22.94 -25.83
N CYS A 213 13.61 -23.06 -24.54
CA CYS A 213 12.83 -24.15 -23.97
C CYS A 213 11.29 -24.03 -24.12
N LEU A 214 10.77 -22.91 -24.65
CA LEU A 214 9.33 -22.60 -24.70
C LEU A 214 8.65 -22.94 -26.05
N ASP A 215 8.96 -24.10 -26.65
CA ASP A 215 8.30 -24.51 -27.90
C ASP A 215 6.90 -25.09 -27.64
N ASN A 216 5.91 -24.70 -28.46
CA ASN A 216 4.47 -24.93 -28.27
C ASN A 216 4.08 -26.41 -28.20
N LYS A 217 4.89 -27.29 -28.79
CA LYS A 217 4.69 -28.75 -28.79
C LYS A 217 5.12 -29.43 -27.48
N THR A 218 5.83 -28.72 -26.60
CA THR A 218 6.49 -29.31 -25.42
C THR A 218 5.74 -29.03 -24.10
N ILE A 219 4.83 -28.05 -24.07
CA ILE A 219 4.10 -27.61 -22.86
C ILE A 219 2.95 -28.58 -22.50
N GLU A 220 2.77 -29.68 -23.23
CA GLU A 220 1.70 -30.65 -22.99
C GLU A 220 2.09 -31.80 -22.03
N ASP A 221 3.39 -32.00 -21.75
CA ASP A 221 3.83 -33.06 -20.83
C ASP A 221 4.09 -32.48 -19.42
N SER A 222 3.41 -33.07 -18.42
CA SER A 222 3.62 -32.77 -16.99
C SER A 222 5.09 -32.92 -16.59
N LYS A 223 5.85 -33.82 -17.24
CA LYS A 223 7.30 -33.94 -17.02
C LYS A 223 8.08 -32.75 -17.55
N THR A 224 7.65 -32.15 -18.66
CA THR A 224 8.26 -30.94 -19.21
C THR A 224 7.94 -29.74 -18.34
N ILE A 225 6.69 -29.56 -17.88
CA ILE A 225 6.34 -28.50 -16.91
C ILE A 225 7.11 -28.69 -15.59
N GLN A 226 7.30 -29.92 -15.11
CA GLN A 226 8.11 -30.21 -13.92
C GLN A 226 9.61 -29.99 -14.13
N ALA A 227 10.14 -30.28 -15.32
CA ALA A 227 11.54 -30.04 -15.67
C ALA A 227 11.83 -28.54 -15.86
N ILE A 228 10.87 -27.83 -16.46
CA ILE A 228 10.81 -26.37 -16.59
C ILE A 228 10.78 -25.76 -15.18
N ALA A 229 9.80 -26.10 -14.33
CA ALA A 229 9.69 -25.60 -12.94
C ALA A 229 10.92 -25.85 -12.05
N LYS A 230 11.78 -26.83 -12.36
CA LYS A 230 13.03 -27.11 -11.63
C LYS A 230 14.21 -26.21 -12.02
N LYS A 231 14.14 -25.42 -13.11
CA LYS A 231 15.30 -24.74 -13.74
C LYS A 231 15.13 -23.23 -13.97
N TRP A 232 14.28 -22.53 -13.23
CA TRP A 232 13.83 -21.18 -13.62
C TRP A 232 14.40 -20.02 -12.83
N HIS A 233 14.94 -19.02 -13.53
CA HIS A 233 15.09 -17.62 -13.11
C HIS A 233 14.99 -16.74 -14.39
N ILE A 234 14.43 -15.51 -14.43
CA ILE A 234 14.75 -14.33 -13.61
C ILE A 234 13.53 -13.36 -13.48
N PRO A 235 13.01 -13.17 -12.26
CA PRO A 235 12.42 -11.92 -11.76
C PRO A 235 13.31 -11.35 -10.65
N LEU A 236 14.60 -11.22 -11.01
CA LEU A 236 15.77 -10.72 -10.28
C LEU A 236 15.94 -11.23 -8.84
N CYS A 237 16.07 -12.56 -8.75
CA CYS A 237 16.42 -13.41 -7.61
C CYS A 237 17.13 -12.76 -6.43
N GLY A 238 16.69 -13.10 -5.23
CA GLY A 238 17.32 -12.66 -4.01
C GLY A 238 16.75 -13.35 -2.78
N LYS A 239 17.17 -12.88 -1.62
CA LYS A 239 16.79 -13.41 -0.31
C LYS A 239 16.10 -12.33 0.50
N ILE A 240 15.10 -12.72 1.27
CA ILE A 240 14.51 -11.84 2.28
C ILE A 240 15.15 -12.23 3.60
N VAL A 241 15.76 -11.24 4.26
CA VAL A 241 16.57 -11.46 5.46
C VAL A 241 15.98 -10.67 6.61
N ASN A 242 15.88 -11.32 7.76
CA ASN A 242 15.62 -10.72 9.05
C ASN A 242 16.81 -11.04 9.98
N HIS A 243 16.89 -10.43 11.16
CA HIS A 243 17.96 -10.63 12.15
C HIS A 243 18.17 -12.10 12.53
N CYS A 244 17.11 -12.90 12.63
CA CYS A 244 17.22 -14.32 13.02
C CYS A 244 17.25 -15.31 11.86
N ALA A 245 16.69 -14.96 10.70
CA ALA A 245 16.42 -15.92 9.64
C ALA A 245 16.47 -15.28 8.25
N TYR A 246 16.63 -16.11 7.24
CA TYR A 246 16.43 -15.72 5.85
C TYR A 246 15.55 -16.73 5.13
N VAL A 247 14.91 -16.27 4.07
CA VAL A 247 14.21 -17.11 3.10
C VAL A 247 14.76 -16.86 1.68
N GLU A 248 14.88 -17.92 0.90
CA GLU A 248 15.38 -17.91 -0.48
C GLU A 248 14.63 -18.95 -1.31
N GLY A 249 13.82 -18.51 -2.27
CA GLY A 249 12.82 -19.37 -2.89
C GLY A 249 11.87 -19.93 -1.83
N SER A 250 11.73 -21.25 -1.81
CA SER A 250 10.95 -21.98 -0.81
C SER A 250 11.79 -22.53 0.36
N ASP A 251 13.09 -22.23 0.39
CA ASP A 251 13.99 -22.66 1.47
C ASP A 251 14.12 -21.55 2.53
N PHE A 252 14.46 -21.94 3.76
CA PHE A 252 14.74 -21.04 4.87
C PHE A 252 16.03 -21.45 5.60
N GLY A 253 16.64 -20.52 6.33
CA GLY A 253 17.83 -20.79 7.13
C GLY A 253 18.08 -19.73 8.20
N ALA A 254 19.05 -20.00 9.08
CA ALA A 254 19.44 -19.06 10.13
C ALA A 254 20.26 -17.90 9.57
N SER A 255 19.98 -16.68 10.03
CA SER A 255 20.82 -15.49 9.78
C SER A 255 21.86 -15.34 10.90
N SER A 256 22.95 -14.63 10.63
CA SER A 256 24.04 -14.42 11.61
C SER A 256 23.56 -13.64 12.84
N LYS A 257 23.94 -14.12 14.04
CA LYS A 257 23.61 -13.53 15.34
C LYS A 257 24.45 -12.27 15.62
N ASP A 258 24.18 -11.16 14.93
CA ASP A 258 24.64 -9.86 15.44
C ASP A 258 23.56 -9.26 16.34
N GLY A 259 23.96 -8.90 17.55
CA GLY A 259 23.10 -8.65 18.73
C GLY A 259 22.18 -7.42 18.68
N SER A 260 21.74 -6.96 17.51
CA SER A 260 20.69 -5.95 17.40
C SER A 260 19.31 -6.60 17.30
N ILE A 261 18.42 -6.28 18.24
CA ILE A 261 17.04 -6.81 18.41
C ILE A 261 16.07 -6.27 17.33
N LEU A 262 16.56 -5.50 16.34
CA LEU A 262 15.68 -4.87 15.35
C LEU A 262 15.05 -5.95 14.43
N ARG A 263 13.71 -6.03 14.46
CA ARG A 263 12.87 -6.87 13.58
C ARG A 263 12.83 -6.36 12.12
N ASP A 264 13.83 -5.60 11.70
CA ASP A 264 13.88 -5.02 10.36
C ASP A 264 14.06 -6.13 9.31
N VAL A 265 13.28 -6.03 8.25
CA VAL A 265 13.32 -6.97 7.12
C VAL A 265 14.04 -6.31 5.96
N PHE A 266 14.92 -7.05 5.30
CA PHE A 266 15.79 -6.57 4.23
C PHE A 266 15.64 -7.39 2.95
N TRP A 267 15.68 -6.70 1.82
CA TRP A 267 15.97 -7.30 0.53
C TRP A 267 17.47 -7.55 0.45
N LYS A 268 17.88 -8.74 0.01
CA LYS A 268 19.27 -9.08 -0.27
C LYS A 268 19.41 -9.65 -1.67
N TRP A 269 20.04 -8.89 -2.56
CA TRP A 269 20.23 -9.24 -3.95
C TRP A 269 21.69 -9.58 -4.24
N GLN A 270 21.94 -10.72 -4.89
CA GLN A 270 23.28 -11.16 -5.28
C GLN A 270 23.46 -11.02 -6.78
N GLN A 271 24.52 -10.33 -7.20
CA GLN A 271 24.96 -10.39 -8.59
C GLN A 271 25.52 -11.78 -8.89
N ASN A 272 25.36 -12.23 -10.13
CA ASN A 272 25.88 -13.53 -10.59
C ASN A 272 27.42 -13.62 -10.56
N ASN A 273 28.12 -12.50 -10.35
CA ASN A 273 29.58 -12.45 -10.26
C ASN A 273 30.04 -12.75 -8.83
N SER A 274 30.86 -13.79 -8.67
CA SER A 274 31.30 -14.33 -7.38
C SER A 274 32.15 -13.38 -6.52
N SER A 275 32.54 -12.22 -7.07
CA SER A 275 33.44 -11.24 -6.45
C SER A 275 32.75 -9.99 -5.88
N SER A 276 31.48 -9.72 -6.22
CA SER A 276 30.75 -8.55 -5.74
C SER A 276 30.02 -8.83 -4.42
N GLN A 277 30.08 -7.90 -3.47
CA GLN A 277 29.27 -8.01 -2.26
C GLN A 277 27.77 -7.93 -2.59
N PRO A 278 26.92 -8.72 -1.89
CA PRO A 278 25.48 -8.64 -2.07
C PRO A 278 24.95 -7.26 -1.71
N LEU A 279 24.04 -6.73 -2.53
CA LEU A 279 23.32 -5.50 -2.20
C LEU A 279 22.24 -5.82 -1.17
N GLN A 280 22.12 -4.99 -0.13
CA GLN A 280 21.12 -5.13 0.91
C GLN A 280 20.47 -3.78 1.23
N TRP A 281 19.14 -3.74 1.33
CA TRP A 281 18.38 -2.54 1.70
C TRP A 281 17.05 -2.89 2.40
N LYS A 282 16.46 -1.94 3.12
CA LYS A 282 15.23 -2.17 3.89
C LYS A 282 14.07 -2.57 2.97
N ALA A 283 13.25 -3.51 3.44
CA ALA A 283 12.07 -4.00 2.73
C ALA A 283 10.75 -3.46 3.30
N SER A 284 10.79 -2.83 4.48
CA SER A 284 9.63 -2.17 5.07
C SER A 284 9.15 -1.00 4.21
N PRO A 285 7.85 -0.71 4.20
CA PRO A 285 6.75 -1.44 4.86
C PRO A 285 6.25 -2.67 4.07
N PHE A 286 6.82 -2.95 2.90
CA PHE A 286 6.19 -3.83 1.92
C PHE A 286 6.28 -5.33 2.22
N ILE A 287 7.15 -5.72 3.14
CA ILE A 287 7.34 -7.11 3.52
C ILE A 287 7.02 -7.31 4.99
N HIS A 288 6.10 -8.23 5.25
CA HIS A 288 5.93 -8.82 6.56
C HIS A 288 6.61 -10.19 6.60
N PHE A 289 7.42 -10.41 7.64
CA PHE A 289 8.10 -11.68 7.91
C PHE A 289 7.69 -12.11 9.31
N ASP A 290 6.93 -13.19 9.43
CA ASP A 290 6.37 -13.65 10.71
C ASP A 290 7.29 -14.63 11.46
N ASP A 291 6.91 -14.97 12.69
CA ASP A 291 7.67 -15.86 13.57
C ASP A 291 7.73 -17.32 13.05
N GLU A 292 6.87 -17.69 12.10
CA GLU A 292 6.87 -18.98 11.42
C GLU A 292 7.69 -18.97 10.10
N LEU A 293 8.49 -17.92 9.88
CA LEU A 293 9.31 -17.73 8.68
C LEU A 293 8.51 -17.56 7.38
N LYS A 294 7.24 -17.19 7.48
CA LYS A 294 6.40 -16.93 6.31
C LYS A 294 6.56 -15.47 5.91
N VAL A 295 6.49 -15.26 4.60
CA VAL A 295 6.59 -13.93 3.98
C VAL A 295 5.28 -13.56 3.31
N SER A 296 4.83 -12.34 3.58
CA SER A 296 3.64 -11.76 2.98
C SER A 296 3.96 -10.37 2.40
N LEU A 297 3.34 -10.04 1.25
CA LEU A 297 3.53 -8.76 0.54
C LEU A 297 2.42 -7.78 0.91
N LEU A 298 2.74 -6.52 1.24
CA LEU A 298 1.74 -5.48 1.47
C LEU A 298 1.08 -5.09 0.15
N PHE A 299 -0.24 -5.25 0.06
CA PHE A 299 -1.03 -4.84 -1.11
C PHE A 299 -1.78 -3.55 -0.86
N ARG A 300 -2.40 -3.41 0.32
CA ARG A 300 -3.31 -2.31 0.63
C ARG A 300 -3.19 -1.86 2.08
N LEU A 301 -3.43 -0.58 2.30
CA LEU A 301 -3.63 0.09 3.58
C LEU A 301 -4.98 0.83 3.50
N PRO A 302 -6.09 0.20 3.91
CA PRO A 302 -7.44 0.76 3.74
C PRO A 302 -7.62 2.13 4.41
N ASN A 303 -6.95 2.34 5.55
CA ASN A 303 -7.00 3.58 6.31
C ASN A 303 -5.82 4.51 6.03
N LEU A 304 -5.12 4.32 4.91
CA LEU A 304 -4.02 5.21 4.56
C LEU A 304 -4.56 6.61 4.27
N THR A 305 -4.27 7.51 5.19
CA THR A 305 -4.43 8.95 5.01
C THR A 305 -3.10 9.62 5.27
N TYR A 306 -2.99 10.93 5.02
CA TYR A 306 -1.79 11.65 5.42
C TYR A 306 -1.58 11.58 6.94
N GLU A 307 -2.67 11.47 7.68
CA GLU A 307 -2.69 11.27 9.12
C GLU A 307 -2.56 9.78 9.38
N LEU A 308 -1.35 9.36 9.68
CA LEU A 308 -1.05 7.96 9.97
C LEU A 308 -1.59 7.62 11.34
N ASP A 309 -2.73 6.95 11.35
CA ASP A 309 -3.40 6.52 12.57
C ASP A 309 -3.96 5.12 12.35
N ALA A 310 -3.67 4.23 13.29
CA ALA A 310 -4.13 2.85 13.32
C ALA A 310 -4.05 2.12 11.95
N LEU A 311 -2.83 2.02 11.41
CA LEU A 311 -2.56 1.43 10.11
C LEU A 311 -2.57 -0.10 10.17
N ASP A 312 -3.60 -0.73 9.60
CA ASP A 312 -3.60 -2.15 9.30
C ASP A 312 -3.38 -2.39 7.81
N GLY A 313 -2.32 -3.13 7.49
CA GLY A 313 -1.99 -3.54 6.15
C GLY A 313 -2.63 -4.86 5.79
N GLU A 314 -3.21 -4.94 4.61
CA GLU A 314 -3.63 -6.17 3.97
C GLU A 314 -2.43 -6.77 3.22
N TYR A 315 -1.85 -7.81 3.81
CA TYR A 315 -0.72 -8.53 3.27
C TYR A 315 -1.15 -9.82 2.58
N HIS A 316 -0.70 -10.05 1.35
CA HIS A 316 -0.97 -11.27 0.62
C HIS A 316 0.09 -12.33 0.87
N ARG A 317 -0.36 -13.51 1.30
CA ARG A 317 0.44 -14.71 1.48
C ARG A 317 0.15 -15.71 0.36
N PHE A 318 0.99 -15.70 -0.66
CA PHE A 318 0.79 -16.52 -1.86
C PHE A 318 0.93 -18.03 -1.65
N ALA A 319 1.51 -18.48 -0.54
CA ALA A 319 1.57 -19.90 -0.16
C ALA A 319 0.27 -20.40 0.49
N ALA A 320 -0.61 -19.50 0.93
CA ALA A 320 -1.80 -19.87 1.68
C ALA A 320 -2.92 -20.36 0.75
N GLU A 321 -3.52 -21.48 1.11
CA GLU A 321 -4.68 -22.05 0.41
C GLU A 321 -6.00 -21.54 0.98
N PHE A 322 -5.97 -21.13 2.25
CA PHE A 322 -7.06 -20.52 3.00
C PHE A 322 -6.56 -19.18 3.59
N GLU A 323 -7.41 -18.16 3.61
CA GLU A 323 -7.06 -16.80 4.07
C GLU A 323 -5.76 -16.24 3.45
N PRO A 324 -5.73 -16.06 2.11
CA PRO A 324 -4.53 -15.55 1.43
C PRO A 324 -4.21 -14.09 1.77
N VAL A 325 -5.15 -13.36 2.38
CA VAL A 325 -4.95 -11.99 2.87
C VAL A 325 -4.91 -12.02 4.39
N GLN A 326 -3.84 -11.47 4.95
CA GLN A 326 -3.60 -11.39 6.39
C GLN A 326 -3.51 -9.91 6.76
N LYS A 327 -4.17 -9.51 7.85
CA LYS A 327 -4.12 -8.14 8.36
C LYS A 327 -3.03 -8.03 9.42
N TYR A 328 -2.04 -7.16 9.19
CA TYR A 328 -0.99 -6.88 10.17
C TYR A 328 -0.88 -5.38 10.42
N ASN A 329 -0.59 -5.00 11.66
CA ASN A 329 -0.28 -3.63 11.99
C ASN A 329 0.99 -3.17 11.24
N VAL A 330 0.94 -1.97 10.67
CA VAL A 330 2.05 -1.35 9.97
C VAL A 330 2.54 -0.16 10.77
N SER A 331 3.84 -0.14 11.07
CA SER A 331 4.44 0.95 11.83
C SER A 331 4.32 2.28 11.07
N VAL A 332 3.86 3.31 11.79
CA VAL A 332 3.80 4.70 11.29
C VAL A 332 5.16 5.14 10.77
N ASP A 333 6.25 4.83 11.48
CA ASP A 333 7.61 5.19 11.07
C ASP A 333 8.04 4.58 9.74
N SER A 334 7.45 3.44 9.38
CA SER A 334 7.73 2.79 8.09
C SER A 334 6.94 3.39 6.92
N ILE A 335 5.84 4.10 7.20
CA ILE A 335 4.95 4.71 6.20
C ILE A 335 5.16 6.21 6.06
N GLN A 336 5.46 6.92 7.16
CA GLN A 336 5.67 8.36 7.20
C GLN A 336 6.62 8.88 6.10
N PRO A 337 7.75 8.21 5.79
CA PRO A 337 8.67 8.69 4.77
C PRO A 337 8.11 8.63 3.34
N TRP A 338 7.03 7.86 3.13
CA TRP A 338 6.36 7.72 1.85
C TRP A 338 5.25 8.74 1.63
N LEU A 339 4.89 9.53 2.65
CA LEU A 339 3.96 10.62 2.50
C LEU A 339 4.62 11.82 1.79
N PRO A 340 3.90 12.52 0.89
CA PRO A 340 4.41 13.75 0.32
C PRO A 340 4.65 14.80 1.42
N SER A 341 5.65 15.66 1.27
CA SER A 341 5.83 16.78 2.20
C SER A 341 4.67 17.79 2.07
N PRO A 342 4.26 18.45 3.16
CA PRO A 342 3.25 19.50 3.08
C PRO A 342 3.84 20.73 2.39
N ILE A 343 3.06 21.41 1.54
CA ILE A 343 3.49 22.65 0.88
C ILE A 343 3.59 23.74 1.94
N THR A 344 4.80 24.20 2.24
CA THR A 344 5.09 25.34 3.12
C THR A 344 5.33 26.61 2.31
N ASP A 345 4.38 26.99 1.45
CA ASP A 345 4.45 28.29 0.78
C ASP A 345 4.09 29.39 1.78
N LYS A 346 5.10 30.03 2.38
CA LYS A 346 4.97 31.25 3.20
C LYS A 346 5.37 32.48 2.40
N PRO A 347 4.57 33.55 2.37
CA PRO A 347 5.09 34.90 2.43
C PRO A 347 5.28 35.32 3.91
N PRO A 348 6.38 36.03 4.26
CA PRO A 348 6.47 36.71 5.54
C PRO A 348 5.50 37.90 5.58
N ILE A 349 4.80 38.10 6.70
CA ILE A 349 3.93 39.25 6.89
C ILE A 349 4.78 40.44 7.36
N SER A 350 4.75 41.52 6.59
CA SER A 350 5.21 42.85 6.98
C SER A 350 4.01 43.81 6.97
N GLY A 351 3.69 44.39 8.12
CA GLY A 351 2.76 45.53 8.21
C GLY A 351 1.85 45.51 9.42
N LEU A 352 1.75 46.66 10.09
CA LEU A 352 0.77 46.95 11.16
C LEU A 352 -0.64 46.96 10.55
N GLU A 353 -1.46 45.97 10.89
CA GLU A 353 -2.84 45.83 10.40
C GLU A 353 -3.87 45.89 11.55
N SER A 354 -5.11 46.24 11.19
CA SER A 354 -6.22 46.50 12.11
C SER A 354 -6.77 45.21 12.78
N GLU A 355 -7.40 45.31 13.96
CA GLU A 355 -7.95 44.14 14.70
C GLU A 355 -8.83 43.18 13.86
N PRO A 356 -9.72 43.64 12.94
CA PRO A 356 -10.52 42.75 12.09
C PRO A 356 -9.69 41.97 11.06
N GLU A 357 -8.61 42.57 10.55
CA GLU A 357 -7.67 41.93 9.61
C GLU A 357 -6.77 40.94 10.35
N LEU A 358 -6.33 41.28 11.56
CA LEU A 358 -5.47 40.42 12.37
C LEU A 358 -6.17 39.10 12.75
N GLY A 359 -7.45 39.14 13.13
CA GLY A 359 -8.22 37.91 13.40
C GLY A 359 -8.38 37.01 12.16
N GLU A 360 -8.50 37.62 10.97
CA GLU A 360 -8.58 36.90 9.70
C GLU A 360 -7.23 36.27 9.30
N GLN A 361 -6.13 37.01 9.52
CA GLN A 361 -4.78 36.51 9.32
C GLN A 361 -4.49 35.33 10.25
N ILE A 362 -4.82 35.43 11.54
CA ILE A 362 -4.60 34.34 12.50
C ILE A 362 -5.45 33.12 12.13
N ARG A 363 -6.70 33.30 11.67
CA ARG A 363 -7.53 32.20 11.13
C ARG A 363 -6.85 31.52 9.95
N THR A 364 -6.38 32.31 8.98
CA THR A 364 -5.68 31.80 7.81
C THR A 364 -4.39 31.06 8.20
N GLN A 365 -3.65 31.58 9.19
CA GLN A 365 -2.47 30.91 9.72
C GLN A 365 -2.82 29.60 10.44
N ALA A 366 -3.90 29.56 11.22
CA ALA A 366 -4.37 28.35 11.89
C ALA A 366 -4.77 27.28 10.87
N GLU A 367 -5.46 27.68 9.80
CA GLU A 367 -5.82 26.82 8.69
C GLU A 367 -4.60 26.32 7.92
N ASN A 368 -3.62 27.19 7.67
CA ASN A 368 -2.37 26.80 7.03
C ASN A 368 -1.54 25.87 7.91
N ALA A 369 -1.44 26.11 9.21
CA ALA A 369 -0.78 25.23 10.17
C ALA A 369 -1.47 23.86 10.22
N PHE A 370 -2.80 23.84 10.25
CA PHE A 370 -3.58 22.61 10.18
C PHE A 370 -3.33 21.86 8.87
N LYS A 371 -3.33 22.55 7.72
CA LYS A 371 -3.04 21.97 6.40
C LYS A 371 -1.60 21.49 6.26
N ALA A 372 -0.67 22.12 6.99
CA ALA A 372 0.73 21.73 7.04
C ALA A 372 1.01 20.63 8.07
N TYR A 373 -0.02 20.11 8.77
CA TYR A 373 0.09 19.08 9.82
C TYR A 373 0.90 19.54 11.04
N ASP A 374 1.06 20.85 11.21
CA ASP A 374 1.63 21.47 12.40
C ASP A 374 0.51 21.67 13.43
N PHE A 375 0.02 20.57 13.99
CA PHE A 375 -1.18 20.55 14.83
C PHE A 375 -0.98 21.29 16.16
N GLU A 376 0.22 21.26 16.73
CA GLU A 376 0.53 22.03 17.95
C GLU A 376 0.38 23.53 17.73
N ASN A 377 0.91 24.03 16.61
CA ASN A 377 0.77 25.43 16.25
C ASN A 377 -0.68 25.77 15.85
N ALA A 378 -1.35 24.89 15.12
CA ALA A 378 -2.76 25.06 14.79
C ALA A 378 -3.62 25.20 16.05
N VAL A 379 -3.41 24.35 17.06
CA VAL A 379 -4.10 24.45 18.37
C VAL A 379 -3.85 25.82 19.01
N LYS A 380 -2.58 26.25 19.13
CA LYS A 380 -2.25 27.58 19.71
C LYS A 380 -2.94 28.74 18.99
N LEU A 381 -2.99 28.68 17.66
CA LEU A 381 -3.64 29.70 16.84
C LEU A 381 -5.17 29.66 17.00
N TYR A 382 -5.79 28.47 17.04
CA TYR A 382 -7.22 28.34 17.29
C TYR A 382 -7.62 28.74 18.72
N GLU A 383 -6.81 28.45 19.74
CA GLU A 383 -6.99 28.96 21.10
C GLU A 383 -6.94 30.50 21.13
N THR A 384 -6.03 31.11 20.36
CA THR A 384 -5.95 32.57 20.21
C THR A 384 -7.23 33.12 19.58
N ILE A 385 -7.75 32.47 18.52
CA ILE A 385 -9.01 32.85 17.87
C ILE A 385 -10.19 32.72 18.84
N ALA A 386 -10.28 31.63 19.59
CA ALA A 386 -11.34 31.40 20.56
C ALA A 386 -11.33 32.43 21.69
N ASN A 387 -10.15 32.89 22.12
CA ASN A 387 -10.05 33.82 23.24
C ASN A 387 -10.17 35.30 22.84
N GLN A 388 -9.65 35.68 21.67
CA GLN A 388 -9.50 37.08 21.26
C GLN A 388 -10.40 37.48 20.08
N TYR A 389 -10.81 36.53 19.25
CA TYR A 389 -11.53 36.78 17.99
C TYR A 389 -12.76 35.87 17.86
N GLN A 390 -13.63 35.85 18.87
CA GLN A 390 -14.78 34.93 18.95
C GLN A 390 -15.67 34.94 17.70
N SER A 391 -15.80 36.08 17.00
CA SER A 391 -16.56 36.21 15.75
C SER A 391 -15.95 35.41 14.58
N LYS A 392 -14.66 35.07 14.65
CA LYS A 392 -13.92 34.25 13.68
C LYS A 392 -13.86 32.78 14.07
N TYR A 393 -14.30 32.42 15.29
CA TYR A 393 -14.32 31.05 15.79
C TYR A 393 -15.59 30.30 15.36
N THR A 394 -15.72 30.12 14.05
CA THR A 394 -16.86 29.47 13.39
C THR A 394 -16.92 27.97 13.68
N ASP A 395 -18.03 27.32 13.33
CA ASP A 395 -18.17 25.86 13.43
C ASP A 395 -17.08 25.11 12.63
N VAL A 396 -16.62 25.66 11.50
CA VAL A 396 -15.48 25.11 10.75
C VAL A 396 -14.19 25.24 11.56
N ALA A 397 -13.92 26.39 12.17
CA ALA A 397 -12.76 26.59 13.01
C ALA A 397 -12.78 25.67 14.24
N LYS A 398 -13.95 25.46 14.87
CA LYS A 398 -14.14 24.49 15.96
C LYS A 398 -13.91 23.06 15.52
N SER A 399 -14.41 22.69 14.33
CA SER A 399 -14.17 21.37 13.74
C SER A 399 -12.67 21.11 13.56
N ARG A 400 -11.94 22.08 13.00
CA ARG A 400 -10.49 22.01 12.79
C ARG A 400 -9.70 22.06 14.10
N HIS A 401 -10.14 22.85 15.07
CA HIS A 401 -9.52 22.92 16.38
C HIS A 401 -9.68 21.60 17.14
N GLY A 402 -10.89 21.05 17.21
CA GLY A 402 -11.13 19.75 17.84
C GLY A 402 -10.38 18.63 17.13
N ALA A 403 -10.32 18.67 15.79
CA ALA A 403 -9.49 17.77 14.99
C ALA A 403 -7.99 17.88 15.37
N ALA A 404 -7.45 19.09 15.50
CA ALA A 404 -6.05 19.29 15.89
C ALA A 404 -5.76 18.83 17.33
N LEU A 405 -6.69 19.08 18.26
CA LEU A 405 -6.54 18.70 19.67
C LEU A 405 -6.41 17.19 19.87
N TRP A 406 -7.28 16.38 19.25
CA TRP A 406 -7.19 14.93 19.42
C TRP A 406 -5.90 14.38 18.79
N ARG A 407 -5.42 14.99 17.69
CA ARG A 407 -4.16 14.61 17.06
C ARG A 407 -2.95 14.92 17.94
N VAL A 408 -2.93 16.09 18.57
CA VAL A 408 -1.89 16.46 19.56
C VAL A 408 -1.93 15.50 20.76
N ALA A 409 -3.13 15.11 21.21
CA ALA A 409 -3.28 14.16 22.31
C ALA A 409 -2.80 12.73 21.97
N ASN A 410 -2.87 12.36 20.69
CA ASN A 410 -2.51 11.03 20.20
C ASN A 410 -1.10 10.96 19.57
N ASP A 411 -0.33 12.05 19.58
CA ASP A 411 1.04 12.01 19.06
C ASP A 411 1.96 11.29 20.06
N ASP A 412 2.58 10.20 19.62
CA ASP A 412 3.55 9.41 20.40
C ASP A 412 4.79 10.23 20.78
N LYS A 413 5.10 11.29 20.04
CA LYS A 413 6.21 12.21 20.34
C LYS A 413 5.84 13.28 21.36
N SER A 414 4.56 13.41 21.69
CA SER A 414 4.10 14.37 22.69
C SER A 414 4.53 13.93 24.09
N ASN A 415 5.11 14.85 24.86
CA ASN A 415 5.48 14.64 26.26
C ASN A 415 4.26 14.73 27.21
N LEU A 416 3.04 14.53 26.70
CA LEU A 416 1.80 14.69 27.45
C LEU A 416 1.56 13.52 28.39
N THR A 417 1.15 13.82 29.63
CA THR A 417 0.71 12.79 30.58
C THR A 417 -0.62 12.17 30.14
N ARG A 418 -0.99 11.03 30.72
CA ARG A 418 -2.27 10.35 30.44
C ARG A 418 -3.46 11.29 30.67
N GLU A 419 -3.43 12.04 31.77
CA GLU A 419 -4.48 12.99 32.16
C GLU A 419 -4.57 14.16 31.18
N GLU A 420 -3.44 14.68 30.71
CA GLU A 420 -3.40 15.75 29.71
C GLU A 420 -3.96 15.28 28.35
N ARG A 421 -3.62 14.06 27.94
CA ARG A 421 -4.18 13.44 26.73
C ARG A 421 -5.69 13.29 26.84
N GLN A 422 -6.18 12.75 27.97
CA GLN A 422 -7.61 12.59 28.23
C GLN A 422 -8.35 13.92 28.22
N SER A 423 -7.78 14.96 28.85
CA SER A 423 -8.34 16.32 28.87
C SER A 423 -8.48 16.88 27.45
N LYS A 424 -7.41 16.80 26.64
CA LYS A 424 -7.41 17.26 25.24
C LYS A 424 -8.40 16.48 24.37
N LEU A 425 -8.53 15.17 24.57
CA LEU A 425 -9.51 14.35 23.83
C LEU A 425 -10.96 14.75 24.18
N ARG A 426 -11.25 14.98 25.45
CA ARG A 426 -12.58 15.44 25.88
C ARG A 426 -12.90 16.85 25.36
N GLU A 427 -11.92 17.73 25.35
CA GLU A 427 -12.06 19.06 24.74
C GLU A 427 -12.28 18.95 23.22
N ALA A 428 -11.53 18.09 22.53
CA ALA A 428 -11.72 17.81 21.11
C ALA A 428 -13.14 17.33 20.83
N ILE A 429 -13.64 16.34 21.59
CA ILE A 429 -15.01 15.81 21.44
C ILE A 429 -16.05 16.91 21.63
N LYS A 430 -15.88 17.79 22.62
CA LYS A 430 -16.78 18.92 22.85
C LYS A 430 -16.81 19.88 21.66
N LEU A 431 -15.65 20.29 21.15
CA LEU A 431 -15.58 21.19 20.00
C LEU A 431 -16.15 20.58 18.72
N LEU A 432 -15.89 19.29 18.51
CA LEU A 432 -16.41 18.54 17.37
C LEU A 432 -17.93 18.39 17.46
N ASP A 433 -18.48 18.19 18.66
CA ASP A 433 -19.92 18.16 18.91
C ASP A 433 -20.57 19.51 18.60
N GLU A 434 -19.97 20.62 19.06
CA GLU A 434 -20.43 21.98 18.71
C GLU A 434 -20.41 22.21 17.19
N ALA A 435 -19.36 21.75 16.51
CA ALA A 435 -19.19 21.89 15.06
C ALA A 435 -20.23 21.10 14.23
N THR A 436 -20.89 20.08 14.80
CA THR A 436 -21.98 19.35 14.11
C THR A 436 -23.21 20.21 13.83
N ARG A 437 -23.28 21.43 14.37
CA ARG A 437 -24.34 22.42 14.11
C ARG A 437 -24.17 23.15 12.77
N HIS A 438 -23.08 22.91 12.06
CA HIS A 438 -22.83 23.51 10.75
C HIS A 438 -23.99 23.22 9.78
N HIS A 439 -24.39 24.24 9.01
CA HIS A 439 -25.52 24.16 8.07
C HIS A 439 -25.22 23.31 6.83
N ASP A 440 -23.99 23.37 6.32
CA ASP A 440 -23.50 22.51 5.25
C ASP A 440 -23.29 21.06 5.74
N ILE A 441 -23.88 20.12 5.01
CA ILE A 441 -23.86 18.68 5.29
C ILE A 441 -22.44 18.12 5.26
N SER A 442 -21.58 18.59 4.37
CA SER A 442 -20.20 18.09 4.23
C SER A 442 -19.35 18.41 5.46
N TYR A 443 -19.41 19.65 5.96
CA TYR A 443 -18.69 20.02 7.19
C TYR A 443 -19.26 19.33 8.43
N LYS A 444 -20.57 19.10 8.45
CA LYS A 444 -21.23 18.34 9.52
C LYS A 444 -20.77 16.87 9.53
N ALA A 445 -20.74 16.22 8.36
CA ALA A 445 -20.24 14.84 8.22
C ALA A 445 -18.78 14.73 8.66
N GLU A 446 -17.92 15.67 8.24
CA GLU A 446 -16.51 15.71 8.65
C GLU A 446 -16.36 15.85 10.17
N SER A 447 -17.20 16.66 10.82
CA SER A 447 -17.14 16.82 12.28
C SER A 447 -17.52 15.54 13.03
N PHE A 448 -18.51 14.80 12.54
CA PHE A 448 -18.83 13.46 13.07
C PHE A 448 -17.72 12.44 12.82
N TYR A 449 -17.09 12.46 11.64
CA TYR A 449 -15.94 11.60 11.34
C TYR A 449 -14.79 11.86 12.31
N GLN A 450 -14.41 13.13 12.51
CA GLN A 450 -13.34 13.50 13.44
C GLN A 450 -13.73 13.18 14.89
N LYS A 451 -15.01 13.35 15.28
CA LYS A 451 -15.52 12.99 16.60
C LYS A 451 -15.37 11.48 16.86
N SER A 452 -15.66 10.65 15.86
CA SER A 452 -15.50 9.20 15.98
C SER A 452 -14.05 8.78 16.29
N LYS A 453 -13.06 9.46 15.69
CA LYS A 453 -11.63 9.22 15.97
C LYS A 453 -11.25 9.65 17.37
N ALA A 454 -11.69 10.84 17.80
CA ALA A 454 -11.41 11.33 19.15
C ALA A 454 -12.01 10.41 20.23
N LEU A 455 -13.23 9.89 20.01
CA LEU A 455 -13.88 8.93 20.91
C LEU A 455 -13.15 7.58 20.94
N TRP A 456 -12.72 7.07 19.78
CA TRP A 456 -11.91 5.86 19.72
C TRP A 456 -10.61 5.99 20.52
N HIS A 457 -9.90 7.10 20.39
CA HIS A 457 -8.66 7.33 21.15
C HIS A 457 -8.92 7.53 22.65
N LEU A 458 -10.03 8.18 23.00
CA LEU A 458 -10.45 8.30 24.39
C LEU A 458 -10.69 6.91 24.99
N SER A 459 -11.35 6.00 24.27
CA SER A 459 -11.62 4.64 24.77
C SER A 459 -10.37 3.79 24.98
N LYS A 460 -9.25 4.11 24.30
CA LYS A 460 -7.96 3.45 24.56
C LYS A 460 -7.24 3.98 25.80
N ILE A 461 -7.65 5.13 26.32
CA ILE A 461 -7.03 5.80 27.47
C ILE A 461 -7.92 5.75 28.71
N ASP A 462 -9.25 5.74 28.57
CA ASP A 462 -10.21 5.62 29.68
C ASP A 462 -10.16 4.21 30.30
N GLU A 463 -10.36 4.13 31.62
CA GLU A 463 -10.43 2.86 32.35
C GLU A 463 -11.74 2.11 32.03
N ASP A 464 -11.74 0.78 32.22
CA ASP A 464 -12.72 -0.19 31.69
C ASP A 464 -14.22 0.15 31.87
N ASN A 465 -14.60 1.04 32.79
CA ASN A 465 -15.99 1.42 33.03
C ASN A 465 -16.64 2.28 31.92
N ASN A 466 -15.86 3.07 31.16
CA ASN A 466 -16.41 3.92 30.09
C ASN A 466 -15.99 3.49 28.68
N LYS A 467 -14.99 2.61 28.58
CA LYS A 467 -14.42 2.17 27.30
C LYS A 467 -15.48 1.66 26.30
N SER A 468 -16.39 0.81 26.76
CA SER A 468 -17.45 0.25 25.91
C SER A 468 -18.41 1.33 25.40
N GLN A 469 -18.72 2.34 26.24
CA GLN A 469 -19.56 3.46 25.83
C GLN A 469 -18.85 4.36 24.81
N ASP A 470 -17.57 4.67 25.03
CA ASP A 470 -16.80 5.50 24.09
C ASP A 470 -16.59 4.78 22.73
N GLU A 471 -16.40 3.46 22.74
CA GLU A 471 -16.34 2.63 21.53
C GLU A 471 -17.67 2.63 20.76
N GLN A 472 -18.80 2.52 21.48
CA GLN A 472 -20.13 2.59 20.89
C GLN A 472 -20.43 4.00 20.34
N ASP A 473 -20.09 5.05 21.09
CA ASP A 473 -20.26 6.44 20.65
C ASP A 473 -19.39 6.75 19.42
N ALA A 474 -18.19 6.15 19.32
CA ALA A 474 -17.35 6.25 18.13
C ALA A 474 -18.04 5.63 16.91
N ILE A 475 -18.63 4.44 17.07
CA ILE A 475 -19.40 3.75 16.02
C ILE A 475 -20.60 4.60 15.58
N ASP A 476 -21.36 5.17 16.51
CA ASP A 476 -22.56 5.93 16.20
C ASP A 476 -22.23 7.27 15.53
N ALA A 477 -21.12 7.90 15.92
CA ALA A 477 -20.60 9.09 15.25
C ALA A 477 -20.22 8.80 13.78
N ILE A 478 -19.47 7.73 13.50
CA ILE A 478 -19.08 7.41 12.11
C ILE A 478 -20.27 6.97 11.25
N LYS A 479 -21.23 6.22 11.81
CA LYS A 479 -22.49 5.89 11.12
C LYS A 479 -23.26 7.15 10.73
N THR A 480 -23.28 8.15 11.62
CA THR A 480 -23.93 9.43 11.34
C THR A 480 -23.21 10.17 10.21
N ALA A 481 -21.88 10.18 10.18
CA ALA A 481 -21.12 10.75 9.07
C ALA A 481 -21.44 10.07 7.73
N LEU A 482 -21.53 8.74 7.72
CA LEU A 482 -21.87 7.94 6.52
C LEU A 482 -23.28 8.20 5.99
N ASN A 483 -24.25 8.45 6.88
CA ASN A 483 -25.61 8.81 6.49
C ASN A 483 -25.68 10.21 5.86
N LEU A 484 -24.71 11.08 6.14
CA LEU A 484 -24.63 12.44 5.61
C LEU A 484 -23.79 12.50 4.32
N SER A 485 -22.77 11.67 4.19
CA SER A 485 -21.85 11.66 3.04
C SER A 485 -21.26 10.26 2.81
N LEU A 486 -21.19 9.84 1.54
CA LEU A 486 -20.67 8.53 1.11
C LEU A 486 -19.17 8.55 0.77
N GLU A 487 -18.39 9.43 1.41
CA GLU A 487 -16.94 9.46 1.20
C GLU A 487 -16.27 8.16 1.64
N GLN A 488 -15.42 7.58 0.77
CA GLN A 488 -14.73 6.31 1.02
C GLN A 488 -13.90 6.30 2.32
N LYS A 489 -13.37 7.46 2.73
CA LYS A 489 -12.60 7.58 3.97
C LYS A 489 -13.45 7.32 5.22
N TYR A 490 -14.76 7.58 5.15
CA TYR A 490 -15.70 7.31 6.24
C TYR A 490 -16.07 5.82 6.27
N SER A 491 -16.30 5.20 5.11
CA SER A 491 -16.64 3.77 5.04
C SER A 491 -15.48 2.90 5.49
N ASN A 492 -14.25 3.23 5.06
CA ASN A 492 -13.05 2.50 5.47
C ASN A 492 -12.84 2.57 7.00
N TRP A 493 -13.02 3.76 7.58
CA TRP A 493 -12.90 3.95 9.03
C TRP A 493 -13.98 3.20 9.81
N TYR A 494 -15.23 3.20 9.31
CA TYR A 494 -16.32 2.45 9.93
C TYR A 494 -16.07 0.94 9.93
N GLU A 495 -15.71 0.38 8.77
CA GLU A 495 -15.37 -1.04 8.64
C GLU A 495 -14.22 -1.42 9.57
N TRP A 496 -13.20 -0.56 9.67
CA TRP A 496 -12.09 -0.77 10.58
C TRP A 496 -12.51 -0.72 12.06
N LEU A 497 -13.33 0.25 12.47
CA LEU A 497 -13.82 0.33 13.85
C LEU A 497 -14.61 -0.92 14.24
N LEU A 498 -15.49 -1.41 13.37
CA LEU A 498 -16.22 -2.66 13.62
C LEU A 498 -15.27 -3.85 13.79
N ASP A 499 -14.29 -4.00 12.90
CA ASP A 499 -13.29 -5.08 12.97
C ASP A 499 -12.47 -5.05 14.28
N LYS A 500 -12.33 -3.88 14.91
CA LYS A 500 -11.61 -3.73 16.18
C LYS A 500 -12.48 -3.86 17.43
N ILE A 501 -13.75 -3.50 17.36
CA ILE A 501 -14.68 -3.50 18.50
C ILE A 501 -15.45 -4.82 18.59
N GLU A 502 -15.87 -5.39 17.46
CA GLU A 502 -16.66 -6.64 17.42
C GLU A 502 -15.89 -7.98 17.61
N PRO A 503 -14.54 -8.11 17.66
CA PRO A 503 -13.92 -9.43 17.72
C PRO A 503 -14.02 -10.16 19.08
N LEU A 504 -14.74 -9.62 20.08
CA LEU A 504 -14.82 -10.22 21.43
C LEU A 504 -16.18 -10.86 21.80
N GLU A 505 -17.22 -10.80 20.96
CA GLU A 505 -18.51 -11.46 21.28
C GLU A 505 -18.66 -12.88 20.69
N LYS A 506 -17.65 -13.43 20.01
CA LYS A 506 -17.72 -14.80 19.47
C LYS A 506 -16.92 -15.80 20.32
N ILE A 507 -17.71 -16.52 21.13
CA ILE A 507 -17.51 -17.87 21.72
C ILE A 507 -16.90 -17.87 23.13
N GLU A 508 -17.75 -17.66 24.14
CA GLU A 508 -17.75 -18.59 25.28
C GLU A 508 -18.69 -19.75 24.95
N PRO A 509 -18.25 -21.03 25.04
CA PRO A 509 -19.16 -22.15 24.97
C PRO A 509 -19.92 -22.20 26.31
N SER A 510 -21.05 -21.49 26.39
CA SER A 510 -21.98 -21.66 27.49
C SER A 510 -22.64 -23.03 27.40
N ASP A 511 -22.41 -23.82 28.45
CA ASP A 511 -23.40 -24.70 29.06
C ASP A 511 -24.07 -25.73 28.15
N VAL A 512 -23.33 -26.81 27.87
CA VAL A 512 -23.95 -28.14 27.86
C VAL A 512 -24.17 -28.53 29.32
N VAL A 513 -25.30 -28.09 29.88
CA VAL A 513 -25.84 -28.61 31.14
C VAL A 513 -26.56 -29.93 30.82
N GLU A 514 -26.02 -30.98 31.44
CA GLU A 514 -26.52 -32.34 31.71
C GLU A 514 -27.02 -33.23 30.56
#